data_AF-A0A5P1EL19-F1
#
_entry.id   AF-A0A5P1EL19-F1
#
_cell.length_a   1.000
_cell.length_b   1.000
_cell.length_c   1.000
_cell.angle_alpha   90.00
_cell.angle_beta   90.00
_cell.angle_gamma   90.00
#
_symmetry.space_group_name_H-M   'P 1'
#
loop_
_entity.id
_entity.type
_entity.pdbx_description
1 polymer ?
#
loop_
_entity_poly.entity_id
_entity_poly.type
_entity_poly.pdbx_seq_one_letter_code
_entity_poly.pdbx_strand_id
1 'polypeptide(L)'
;MSTTEEISRSLYPNSKKPSSKVSMLISLASGDGKVSLVAAFSPEVIKMGLQAGKFIGGIAKICGGGGGVRPNFAQAGGRKPEKLLDALEKARSELVEAVNRKTAT
;
A
#
# COMPACT_ATOMS: atom_id res chain seq x y z
N MET A 1 -1.06 7.16 20.81
CA MET A 1 -0.31 6.30 19.88
C MET A 1 -1.20 6.07 18.68
N SER A 2 -0.79 6.46 17.46
CA SER A 2 -1.67 6.32 16.29
C SER A 2 -1.75 4.83 15.90
N THR A 3 -2.94 4.30 15.61
CA THR A 3 -3.18 2.93 15.11
C THR A 3 -2.20 2.54 13.98
N THR A 4 -1.77 3.55 13.22
CA THR A 4 -0.69 3.54 12.24
C THR A 4 0.65 2.98 12.73
N GLU A 5 1.13 3.43 13.88
CA GLU A 5 2.42 3.01 14.45
C GLU A 5 2.34 1.58 14.97
N GLU A 6 1.19 1.20 15.51
CA GLU A 6 0.94 -0.16 16.00
C GLU A 6 0.91 -1.17 14.84
N ILE A 7 0.25 -0.80 13.74
CA ILE A 7 0.26 -1.58 12.50
C ILE A 7 1.67 -1.69 11.92
N SER A 8 2.41 -0.58 11.84
CA SER A 8 3.79 -0.60 11.34
C SER A 8 4.67 -1.48 12.20
N ARG A 9 4.55 -1.41 13.53
CA ARG A 9 5.32 -2.24 14.46
C ARG A 9 4.86 -3.69 14.45
N SER A 10 3.59 -3.98 14.16
CA SER A 10 3.06 -5.34 14.07
C SER A 10 3.42 -6.05 12.76
N LEU A 11 3.45 -5.31 11.64
CA LEU A 11 3.92 -5.83 10.35
C LEU A 11 5.45 -5.92 10.27
N TYR A 12 6.16 -5.03 10.98
CA TYR A 12 7.62 -5.00 11.06
C TYR A 12 8.14 -5.09 12.51
N PRO A 13 7.79 -6.15 13.28
CA PRO A 13 8.09 -6.24 14.70
C PRO A 13 9.54 -6.57 14.99
N ASN A 14 10.30 -7.01 13.98
CA ASN A 14 11.69 -7.38 14.10
C ASN A 14 12.33 -7.41 12.71
N SER A 15 13.62 -7.10 12.66
CA SER A 15 14.49 -7.02 11.48
C SER A 15 14.69 -8.35 10.71
N LYS A 16 13.67 -9.22 10.62
CA LYS A 16 13.63 -10.29 9.63
C LYS A 16 13.09 -9.70 8.34
N LYS A 17 13.95 -9.61 7.33
CA LYS A 17 13.58 -9.16 5.98
C LYS A 17 12.31 -9.90 5.54
N PRO A 18 11.22 -9.21 5.16
CA PRO A 18 10.08 -9.88 4.56
C PRO A 18 10.58 -10.64 3.33
N SER A 19 10.25 -11.94 3.22
CA SER A 19 10.58 -12.76 2.05
C SER A 19 9.85 -12.28 0.79
N SER A 20 8.76 -11.53 0.96
CA SER A 20 7.99 -10.89 -0.09
C SER A 20 8.50 -9.48 -0.38
N LYS A 21 8.84 -9.22 -1.65
CA LYS A 21 9.37 -7.93 -2.16
C LYS A 21 8.45 -6.73 -1.82
N VAL A 22 7.14 -6.94 -1.76
CA VAL A 22 6.13 -5.91 -1.45
C VAL A 22 5.20 -6.40 -0.34
N SER A 23 4.80 -5.50 0.56
CA SER A 23 3.67 -5.74 1.47
C SER A 23 2.68 -4.57 1.38
N MET A 24 1.39 -4.90 1.45
CA MET A 24 0.30 -3.93 1.43
C MET A 24 -0.72 -4.37 2.47
N LEU A 25 -1.10 -3.44 3.35
CA LEU A 25 -2.16 -3.65 4.32
C LEU A 25 -3.30 -2.69 4.02
N ILE A 26 -4.50 -3.23 3.99
CA ILE A 26 -5.71 -2.48 3.70
C ILE A 26 -6.68 -2.72 4.84
N SER A 27 -7.18 -1.64 5.42
CA SER A 27 -8.19 -1.70 6.47
C SER A 27 -9.40 -0.85 6.11
N LEU A 28 -10.58 -1.44 6.29
CA LEU A 28 -11.82 -0.68 6.38
C LEU A 28 -11.92 -0.19 7.82
N ALA A 29 -11.99 1.12 8.04
CA ALA A 29 -12.27 1.63 9.37
C ALA A 29 -13.76 1.43 9.66
N SER A 30 -14.10 0.34 10.37
CA SER A 30 -15.45 0.06 10.82
C SER A 30 -15.96 1.21 11.70
N GLY A 31 -17.00 1.91 11.24
CA GLY A 31 -17.70 2.94 12.01
C GLY A 31 -17.90 4.27 11.29
N ASP A 32 -17.04 4.63 10.34
CA ASP A 32 -17.01 6.00 9.76
C ASP A 32 -17.11 6.02 8.22
N GLY A 33 -17.33 4.85 7.59
CA GLY A 33 -17.45 4.72 6.14
C GLY A 33 -16.17 5.09 5.37
N LYS A 34 -15.00 5.02 6.03
CA LYS A 34 -13.72 5.41 5.44
C LYS A 34 -12.84 4.20 5.16
N VAL A 35 -12.16 4.25 4.03
CA VAL A 35 -11.11 3.30 3.63
C VAL A 35 -9.78 3.83 4.10
N SER A 36 -8.96 2.99 4.73
CA SER A 36 -7.56 3.29 5.04
C SER A 36 -6.66 2.28 4.33
N LEU A 37 -5.66 2.80 3.64
CA LEU A 37 -4.74 2.03 2.80
C LEU A 37 -3.31 2.29 3.25
N VAL A 38 -2.53 1.23 3.42
CA VAL A 38 -1.12 1.31 3.79
C VAL A 38 -0.30 0.46 2.83
N ALA A 39 0.75 1.04 2.27
CA ALA A 39 1.72 0.32 1.45
C ALA A 39 3.12 0.46 2.03
N ALA A 40 3.85 -0.64 2.03
CA ALA A 40 5.20 -0.70 2.56
C ALA A 40 6.08 -1.56 1.63
N PHE A 41 7.05 -0.92 1.00
CA PHE A 41 7.88 -1.51 -0.05
C PHE A 41 9.27 -1.84 0.50
N SER A 42 9.81 -3.01 0.10
CA SER A 42 11.18 -3.37 0.46
C SER A 42 12.18 -2.43 -0.25
N PRO A 43 13.42 -2.30 0.27
CA PRO A 43 14.47 -1.57 -0.42
C PRO A 43 14.71 -2.06 -1.86
N GLU A 44 14.50 -3.34 -2.16
CA GLU A 44 14.67 -3.88 -3.52
C GLU A 44 13.62 -3.32 -4.48
N VAL A 45 12.37 -3.21 -4.01
CA VAL A 45 11.26 -2.64 -4.79
C VAL A 45 11.46 -1.14 -5.03
N ILE A 46 11.98 -0.43 -4.03
CA ILE A 46 12.34 0.99 -4.19
C ILE A 46 13.49 1.15 -5.20
N LYS A 47 14.49 0.26 -5.17
CA LYS A 47 15.57 0.22 -6.18
C LYS A 47 15.05 -0.11 -7.58
N MET A 48 13.97 -0.91 -7.66
CA MET A 48 13.20 -1.10 -8.88
C MET A 48 12.40 0.15 -9.28
N GLY A 49 12.56 1.30 -8.62
CA GLY A 49 11.93 2.58 -9.00
C GLY A 49 10.46 2.71 -8.61
N LEU A 50 9.91 1.73 -7.89
CA LEU A 50 8.54 1.78 -7.37
C LEU A 50 8.51 2.61 -6.09
N GLN A 51 7.44 3.39 -5.92
CA GLN A 51 7.28 4.28 -4.77
C GLN A 51 5.94 4.02 -4.11
N ALA A 52 5.96 3.64 -2.83
CA ALA A 52 4.78 3.30 -2.04
C ALA A 52 3.74 4.43 -2.06
N GLY A 53 4.18 5.69 -1.92
CA GLY A 53 3.31 6.86 -1.98
C GLY A 53 2.58 7.03 -3.30
N LYS A 54 3.30 6.97 -4.42
CA LYS A 54 2.68 7.09 -5.75
C LYS A 54 1.70 5.95 -6.02
N PHE A 55 2.07 4.73 -5.64
CA PHE A 55 1.23 3.55 -5.78
C PHE A 55 -0.06 3.69 -4.95
N ILE A 56 0.05 3.82 -3.63
CA ILE A 56 -1.12 3.84 -2.73
C ILE A 56 -2.01 5.07 -2.97
N GLY A 57 -1.42 6.20 -3.36
CA GLY A 57 -2.17 7.40 -3.73
C GLY A 57 -2.99 7.21 -5.01
N GLY A 58 -2.51 6.43 -5.97
CA GLY A 58 -3.27 6.01 -7.15
C GLY A 58 -4.46 5.12 -6.78
N ILE A 59 -4.22 4.10 -5.94
CA ILE A 59 -5.25 3.18 -5.47
C ILE A 59 -6.33 3.92 -4.66
N ALA A 60 -5.94 4.84 -3.78
CA ALA A 60 -6.87 5.61 -2.95
C ALA A 60 -7.85 6.48 -3.75
N LYS A 61 -7.46 6.94 -4.95
CA LYS A 61 -8.37 7.71 -5.82
C LYS A 61 -9.57 6.90 -6.27
N ILE A 62 -9.43 5.59 -6.44
CA ILE A 62 -10.55 4.67 -6.78
C ILE A 62 -11.58 4.68 -5.64
N CYS A 63 -11.09 4.67 -4.40
CA CYS A 63 -11.90 4.82 -3.19
C CYS A 63 -12.32 6.28 -2.91
N GLY A 64 -12.17 7.20 -3.87
CA GLY A 64 -12.59 8.60 -3.73
C GLY A 64 -11.76 9.42 -2.74
N GLY A 65 -10.48 9.09 -2.54
CA GLY A 65 -9.58 9.87 -1.71
C GLY A 65 -8.17 9.99 -2.27
N GLY A 66 -7.16 9.95 -1.40
CA GLY A 66 -5.78 10.25 -1.75
C GLY A 66 -4.84 10.20 -0.55
N GLY A 67 -3.57 10.54 -0.77
CA GLY A 67 -2.51 10.55 0.25
C GLY A 67 -1.27 9.76 -0.17
N GLY A 68 -0.28 9.74 0.73
CA GLY A 68 0.94 8.92 0.59
C GLY A 68 2.09 9.63 -0.12
N VAL A 69 3.03 10.21 0.65
CA VAL A 69 4.16 10.97 0.08
C VAL A 69 5.46 10.18 0.06
N ARG A 70 5.66 9.22 0.98
CA ARG A 70 6.98 8.60 1.15
C ARG A 70 7.17 7.41 0.19
N PRO A 71 8.38 7.23 -0.36
CA PRO A 71 8.66 6.19 -1.34
C PRO A 71 8.71 4.77 -0.74
N ASN A 72 9.04 4.63 0.55
CA ASN A 72 9.15 3.34 1.23
C ASN A 72 7.88 2.91 1.95
N PHE A 73 7.18 3.86 2.58
CA PHE A 73 6.02 3.60 3.41
C PHE A 73 5.01 4.72 3.28
N ALA A 74 3.81 4.41 2.81
CA ALA A 74 2.80 5.41 2.57
C ALA A 74 1.44 4.97 3.05
N GLN A 75 0.64 5.97 3.41
CA GLN A 75 -0.75 5.80 3.81
C GLN A 75 -1.62 6.73 3.00
N ALA A 76 -2.79 6.23 2.65
CA ALA A 76 -3.81 6.99 1.96
C ALA A 76 -5.19 6.60 2.49
N GLY A 77 -6.16 7.48 2.28
CA GLY A 77 -7.54 7.26 2.71
C GLY A 77 -8.52 7.42 1.56
N GLY A 78 -9.71 6.85 1.72
CA GLY A 78 -10.83 6.97 0.79
C GLY A 78 -12.17 7.11 1.54
N ARG A 79 -13.19 7.60 0.83
CA ARG A 79 -14.56 7.79 1.35
C ARG A 79 -15.60 6.88 0.68
N LYS A 80 -15.16 6.03 -0.26
CA LYS A 80 -16.01 5.11 -1.01
C LYS A 80 -15.63 3.66 -0.68
N PRO A 81 -16.09 3.11 0.46
CA PRO A 81 -15.81 1.72 0.85
C PRO A 81 -16.36 0.71 -0.15
N GLU A 82 -17.45 1.05 -0.85
CA GLU A 82 -18.03 0.24 -1.93
C GLU A 82 -17.08 0.03 -3.12
N LYS A 83 -16.06 0.91 -3.27
CA LYS A 83 -15.03 0.82 -4.32
C LYS A 83 -13.78 0.07 -3.88
N LEU A 84 -13.77 -0.52 -2.68
CA LEU A 84 -12.59 -1.19 -2.15
C LEU A 84 -12.17 -2.41 -2.98
N LEU A 85 -13.12 -3.21 -3.47
CA LEU A 85 -12.83 -4.38 -4.29
C LEU A 85 -12.13 -3.99 -5.60
N ASP A 86 -12.69 -3.02 -6.32
CA ASP A 86 -12.09 -2.46 -7.54
C ASP A 86 -10.65 -1.95 -7.27
N ALA A 87 -10.45 -1.28 -6.12
CA ALA A 87 -9.16 -0.77 -5.71
C ALA A 87 -8.14 -1.89 -5.41
N LEU A 88 -8.58 -2.99 -4.78
CA LEU A 88 -7.77 -4.17 -4.49
C LEU A 88 -7.34 -4.90 -5.76
N GLU A 89 -8.25 -5.09 -6.70
CA GLU A 89 -7.95 -5.73 -7.98
C GLU A 89 -6.92 -4.92 -8.77
N LYS A 90 -7.11 -3.59 -8.81
CA LYS A 90 -6.15 -2.69 -9.46
C LYS A 90 -4.79 -2.72 -8.77
N ALA A 91 -4.75 -2.69 -7.44
CA ALA A 91 -3.53 -2.78 -6.66
C ALA A 91 -2.75 -4.07 -6.97
N ARG A 92 -3.45 -5.21 -7.02
CA ARG A 92 -2.86 -6.51 -7.36
C ARG A 92 -2.29 -6.51 -8.79
N SER A 93 -3.07 -6.04 -9.77
CA SER A 93 -2.64 -5.98 -11.17
C SER A 93 -1.39 -5.10 -11.34
N GLU A 94 -1.38 -3.89 -10.77
CA GLU A 94 -0.23 -2.98 -10.84
C GLU A 94 1.03 -3.58 -10.20
N LEU A 95 0.90 -4.24 -9.04
CA LEU A 95 2.04 -4.87 -8.38
C LEU A 95 2.62 -6.04 -9.19
N VAL A 96 1.76 -6.91 -9.73
CA VAL A 96 2.18 -8.04 -10.56
C VAL A 96 2.90 -7.54 -11.80
N GLU A 97 2.32 -6.58 -12.51
CA GLU A 97 2.94 -5.99 -13.70
C GLU A 97 4.27 -5.30 -13.38
N ALA A 98 4.35 -4.56 -12.27
CA ALA A 98 5.53 -3.81 -11.90
C ALA A 98 6.70 -4.73 -11.51
N VAL A 99 6.41 -5.86 -10.86
CA VAL A 99 7.41 -6.88 -10.54
C VAL A 99 7.86 -7.61 -11.81
N ASN A 100 6.92 -8.01 -12.67
CA ASN A 100 7.23 -8.78 -13.88
C ASN A 100 8.02 -7.96 -14.93
N ARG A 101 7.70 -6.67 -15.10
CA ARG A 101 8.40 -5.79 -16.06
C ARG A 101 9.89 -5.59 -15.74
N LYS A 102 10.31 -5.78 -14.49
CA LYS A 102 11.68 -5.51 -14.04
C LYS A 102 12.50 -6.75 -13.68
N THR A 103 11.91 -7.95 -13.80
CA THR A 103 12.65 -9.22 -13.81
C THR A 103 13.07 -9.66 -15.21
N ALA A 104 12.61 -8.96 -16.26
CA ALA A 104 12.90 -9.26 -17.67
C ALA A 104 14.05 -8.41 -18.26
N THR A 105 14.94 -7.87 -17.41
CA THR A 105 16.11 -7.07 -17.79
C THR A 105 17.25 -7.43 -16.86
#